data_AF-A0A924CF47-F1
#
_entry.id   AF-A0A924CF47-F1
#
_cell.length_a   1.000
_cell.length_b   1.000
_cell.length_c   1.000
_cell.angle_alpha   90.00
_cell.angle_beta   90.00
_cell.angle_gamma   90.00
#
_symmetry.space_group_name_H-M   'P 1'
#
loop_
_entity.id
_entity.type
_entity.pdbx_description
1 polymer ?
#
loop_
_entity_poly.entity_id
_entity_poly.type
_entity_poly.pdbx_seq_one_letter_code
_entity_poly.pdbx_strand_id
1 'polypeptide(L)'
;MLSARGFKIKQKKKAAALHNLWGQAKIADFNFNYISIYAELNKEKSFHQLSAQTKSDIDFNDLFCLVDRTSSSAGQQFLFDALSKPTNDAVALRQLNEQAHFFTDNEQQREQAQQLLTGIASNDAYFIATLLNDNLPGKPAWYKWVIPYMAVMLLLILFSPQHHIFLLWLMIPLAINVFLHYQNKNYTRRFNKSFPQLNILMRICKKLCSQELPFEDMQLKTSLRNLKSIQRKSSLLSFDESTFKDELTQAFLYLFELIKAFFLVEFFIFYSLLKEVQKRQSDILTLFKYAGSVDTALSIANLRAGHLKTCEPIFLPAQKKLSSKQLYHPLIIECVTNDICVAAKSILITGSNMSGKTTFLRTLALNSILAQTIYTCFAATFNTPLLKLHSSVRIDDNLLDGKSYYFEEVTVMAALINEVKQDYQNLFILDEVFKGTNTIERIASAKAILSFLNKNNNMVFVSTHDVELSALLANEYELYHFAEAIENSQFHFDHKLKAGPLKTSNAIRILELYNFPAEIIEEAQSISKSLSMVNKQIL
;
A
#
# COMPACT_ATOMS: atom_id res chain seq x y z
N MET A 1 44.17 -8.27 -8.78
CA MET A 1 44.13 -6.96 -8.08
C MET A 1 43.29 -5.89 -8.79
N LEU A 2 43.28 -5.81 -10.12
CA LEU A 2 42.52 -4.81 -10.89
C LEU A 2 40.98 -4.95 -10.78
N SER A 3 40.44 -6.18 -10.69
CA SER A 3 38.99 -6.43 -10.54
C SER A 3 38.43 -6.00 -9.17
N ALA A 4 39.19 -6.20 -8.10
CA ALA A 4 38.82 -5.78 -6.75
C ALA A 4 38.84 -4.25 -6.58
N ARG A 5 39.78 -3.56 -7.27
CA ARG A 5 39.87 -2.09 -7.29
C ARG A 5 38.70 -1.47 -8.05
N GLY A 6 38.35 -2.02 -9.22
CA GLY A 6 37.17 -1.60 -10.00
C GLY A 6 35.84 -1.82 -9.28
N PHE A 7 35.70 -2.94 -8.56
CA PHE A 7 34.52 -3.21 -7.73
C PHE A 7 34.36 -2.21 -6.58
N LYS A 8 35.46 -1.90 -5.86
CA LYS A 8 35.47 -0.88 -4.80
C LYS A 8 35.12 0.52 -5.31
N ILE A 9 35.58 0.90 -6.52
CA ILE A 9 35.25 2.19 -7.13
C ILE A 9 33.75 2.26 -7.49
N LYS A 10 33.17 1.18 -8.03
CA LYS A 10 31.73 1.11 -8.35
C LYS A 10 30.86 1.14 -7.10
N GLN A 11 31.29 0.50 -6.01
CA GLN A 11 30.62 0.59 -4.70
C GLN A 11 30.69 2.01 -4.12
N LYS A 12 31.87 2.67 -4.16
CA LYS A 12 32.01 4.06 -3.71
C LYS A 12 31.14 5.05 -4.50
N LYS A 13 31.05 4.89 -5.83
CA LYS A 13 30.15 5.71 -6.67
C LYS A 13 28.67 5.49 -6.33
N LYS A 14 28.27 4.24 -6.05
CA LYS A 14 26.90 3.93 -5.61
C LYS A 14 26.60 4.49 -4.21
N ALA A 15 27.55 4.40 -3.28
CA ALA A 15 27.43 4.99 -1.94
C ALA A 15 27.23 6.51 -2.03
N ALA A 16 28.07 7.20 -2.79
CA ALA A 16 27.95 8.64 -3.01
C ALA A 16 26.62 9.06 -3.66
N ALA A 17 26.10 8.25 -4.60
CA ALA A 17 24.80 8.50 -5.19
C ALA A 17 23.65 8.32 -4.17
N LEU A 18 23.72 7.29 -3.32
CA LEU A 18 22.73 7.06 -2.26
C LEU A 18 22.76 8.18 -1.21
N HIS A 19 23.95 8.63 -0.83
CA HIS A 19 24.13 9.77 0.08
C HIS A 19 23.48 11.04 -0.49
N ASN A 20 23.66 11.34 -1.78
CA ASN A 20 23.06 12.52 -2.42
C ASN A 20 21.54 12.43 -2.58
N LEU A 21 20.97 11.22 -2.59
CA LEU A 21 19.52 10.98 -2.69
C LEU A 21 18.81 10.97 -1.32
N TRP A 22 19.56 11.02 -0.21
CA TRP A 22 18.99 11.03 1.13
C TRP A 22 18.17 12.30 1.38
N GLY A 23 16.97 12.16 1.91
CA GLY A 23 16.01 13.25 2.12
C GLY A 23 15.27 13.70 0.85
N GLN A 24 15.62 13.17 -0.33
CA GLN A 24 14.95 13.51 -1.59
C GLN A 24 13.79 12.55 -1.91
N ALA A 25 12.78 13.07 -2.61
CA ALA A 25 11.70 12.26 -3.14
C ALA A 25 12.24 11.22 -4.15
N LYS A 26 11.70 10.00 -4.12
CA LYS A 26 12.09 8.94 -5.04
C LYS A 26 11.52 9.23 -6.43
N ILE A 27 12.39 9.48 -7.39
CA ILE A 27 12.02 9.62 -8.80
C ILE A 27 12.11 8.23 -9.43
N ALA A 28 10.97 7.54 -9.54
CA ALA A 28 10.85 6.21 -10.12
C ALA A 28 9.53 6.06 -10.85
N ASP A 29 9.46 5.08 -11.77
CA ASP A 29 8.20 4.66 -12.39
C ASP A 29 7.50 3.65 -11.49
N PHE A 30 6.37 4.05 -10.90
CA PHE A 30 5.61 3.25 -9.93
C PHE A 30 4.58 2.37 -10.64
N ASN A 31 4.91 1.09 -10.79
CA ASN A 31 3.97 0.12 -11.36
C ASN A 31 3.14 -0.56 -10.26
N PHE A 32 1.95 -0.03 -10.00
CA PHE A 32 1.07 -0.54 -8.95
C PHE A 32 0.62 -2.00 -9.17
N ASN A 33 0.58 -2.50 -10.41
CA ASN A 33 0.29 -3.92 -10.69
C ASN A 33 1.37 -4.86 -10.14
N TYR A 34 2.60 -4.37 -9.97
CA TYR A 34 3.69 -5.13 -9.36
C TYR A 34 3.81 -4.86 -7.86
N ILE A 35 3.56 -3.63 -7.43
CA ILE A 35 3.66 -3.21 -6.03
C ILE A 35 2.54 -3.86 -5.18
N SER A 36 1.33 -4.04 -5.72
CA SER A 36 0.19 -4.60 -4.98
C SER A 36 0.24 -6.12 -4.78
N ILE A 37 1.06 -6.86 -5.55
CA ILE A 37 1.08 -8.34 -5.58
C ILE A 37 1.16 -8.93 -4.17
N TYR A 38 2.07 -8.44 -3.32
CA TYR A 38 2.20 -8.95 -1.97
C TYR A 38 0.97 -8.66 -1.12
N ALA A 39 0.41 -7.45 -1.22
CA ALA A 39 -0.76 -7.05 -0.45
C ALA A 39 -2.02 -7.87 -0.82
N GLU A 40 -2.16 -8.25 -2.10
CA GLU A 40 -3.24 -9.12 -2.59
C GLU A 40 -3.08 -10.58 -2.13
N LEU A 41 -1.84 -11.06 -2.04
CA LEU A 41 -1.55 -12.44 -1.62
C LEU A 41 -1.52 -12.58 -0.09
N ASN A 42 -1.21 -11.52 0.65
CA ASN A 42 -1.09 -11.55 2.09
C ASN A 42 -2.47 -11.60 2.78
N LYS A 43 -2.87 -12.81 3.19
CA LYS A 43 -4.13 -13.10 3.90
C LYS A 43 -4.01 -13.11 5.42
N GLU A 44 -2.88 -12.67 5.98
CA GLU A 44 -2.76 -12.56 7.44
C GLU A 44 -3.83 -11.62 8.00
N LYS A 45 -4.39 -11.99 9.17
CA LYS A 45 -5.39 -11.17 9.84
C LYS A 45 -4.77 -9.85 10.25
N SER A 46 -5.30 -8.74 9.73
CA SER A 46 -4.94 -7.39 10.15
C SER A 46 -5.98 -6.81 11.10
N PHE A 47 -5.56 -5.85 11.93
CA PHE A 47 -6.48 -5.04 12.72
C PHE A 47 -7.43 -4.26 11.81
N HIS A 48 -6.89 -3.61 10.79
CA HIS A 48 -7.61 -2.85 9.79
C HIS A 48 -7.12 -3.16 8.39
N GLN A 49 -8.02 -3.08 7.41
CA GLN A 49 -7.72 -3.15 5.99
C GLN A 49 -8.46 -1.98 5.34
N LEU A 50 -7.72 -1.06 4.71
CA LEU A 50 -8.35 0.08 4.05
C LEU A 50 -9.24 -0.40 2.89
N SER A 51 -10.49 0.08 2.88
CA SER A 51 -11.42 -0.17 1.77
C SER A 51 -10.95 0.54 0.50
N ALA A 52 -11.41 0.07 -0.67
CA ALA A 52 -11.15 0.74 -1.94
C ALA A 52 -11.59 2.21 -1.91
N GLN A 53 -12.76 2.47 -1.32
CA GLN A 53 -13.29 3.80 -1.04
C GLN A 53 -12.29 4.66 -0.26
N THR A 54 -11.81 4.15 0.89
CA THR A 54 -10.86 4.90 1.73
C THR A 54 -9.57 5.19 0.99
N LYS A 55 -9.06 4.24 0.19
CA LYS A 55 -7.86 4.43 -0.62
C LYS A 55 -8.04 5.50 -1.70
N SER A 56 -9.20 5.55 -2.36
CA SER A 56 -9.53 6.60 -3.32
C SER A 56 -9.64 7.96 -2.63
N ASP A 57 -10.33 8.02 -1.50
CA ASP A 57 -10.56 9.25 -0.74
C ASP A 57 -9.27 9.93 -0.30
N ILE A 58 -8.19 9.21 -0.04
CA ILE A 58 -6.90 9.79 0.41
C ILE A 58 -5.85 9.92 -0.69
N ASP A 59 -6.19 9.68 -1.96
CA ASP A 59 -5.23 9.55 -3.07
C ASP A 59 -4.09 8.57 -2.71
N PHE A 60 -4.43 7.35 -2.26
CA PHE A 60 -3.49 6.40 -1.65
C PHE A 60 -2.24 6.12 -2.50
N ASN A 61 -2.39 6.04 -3.82
CA ASN A 61 -1.27 5.79 -4.73
C ASN A 61 -0.31 6.98 -4.80
N ASP A 62 -0.81 8.21 -4.85
CA ASP A 62 0.03 9.41 -4.85
C ASP A 62 0.70 9.60 -3.49
N LEU A 63 -0.03 9.30 -2.40
CA LEU A 63 0.52 9.26 -1.06
C LEU A 63 1.66 8.22 -0.94
N PHE A 64 1.47 7.05 -1.54
CA PHE A 64 2.49 6.01 -1.59
C PHE A 64 3.74 6.49 -2.34
N CYS A 65 3.59 7.12 -3.50
CA CYS A 65 4.69 7.69 -4.28
C CYS A 65 5.51 8.72 -3.48
N LEU A 66 4.85 9.51 -2.64
CA LEU A 66 5.50 10.49 -1.78
C LEU A 66 6.28 9.84 -0.63
N VAL A 67 5.69 8.84 0.02
CA VAL A 67 6.21 8.17 1.22
C VAL A 67 7.30 7.15 0.88
N ASP A 68 7.20 6.49 -0.27
CA ASP A 68 8.13 5.44 -0.67
C ASP A 68 9.52 5.98 -0.98
N ARG A 69 10.48 5.53 -0.18
CA ARG A 69 11.93 5.73 -0.36
C ARG A 69 12.68 4.40 -0.28
N THR A 70 11.98 3.29 -0.47
CA THR A 70 12.56 1.93 -0.42
C THR A 70 13.57 1.71 -1.54
N SER A 71 14.61 0.93 -1.24
CA SER A 71 15.70 0.58 -2.16
C SER A 71 15.49 -0.75 -2.88
N SER A 72 14.50 -1.55 -2.48
CA SER A 72 14.20 -2.87 -3.05
C SER A 72 12.73 -3.03 -3.45
N SER A 73 12.49 -3.90 -4.43
CA SER A 73 11.13 -4.23 -4.88
C SER A 73 10.34 -4.97 -3.78
N ALA A 74 11.01 -5.79 -2.97
CA ALA A 74 10.40 -6.47 -1.83
C ALA A 74 10.02 -5.47 -0.72
N GLY A 75 10.89 -4.50 -0.43
CA GLY A 75 10.60 -3.39 0.48
C GLY A 75 9.42 -2.55 0.02
N GLN A 76 9.35 -2.23 -1.27
CA GLN A 76 8.24 -1.47 -1.83
C GLN A 76 6.90 -2.20 -1.69
N GLN A 77 6.87 -3.50 -2.01
CA GLN A 77 5.68 -4.36 -1.83
C GLN A 77 5.26 -4.47 -0.35
N PHE A 78 6.24 -4.61 0.55
CA PHE A 78 5.98 -4.71 1.99
C PHE A 78 5.46 -3.38 2.57
N LEU A 79 6.05 -2.24 2.20
CA LEU A 79 5.59 -0.91 2.59
C LEU A 79 4.17 -0.64 2.08
N PHE A 80 3.83 -1.05 0.86
CA PHE A 80 2.50 -0.87 0.29
C PHE A 80 1.43 -1.67 1.04
N ASP A 81 1.76 -2.91 1.42
CA ASP A 81 0.89 -3.74 2.27
C ASP A 81 0.73 -3.10 3.66
N ALA A 82 1.83 -2.66 4.28
CA ALA A 82 1.80 -1.99 5.59
C ALA A 82 0.94 -0.72 5.58
N LEU A 83 1.10 0.16 4.57
CA LEU A 83 0.28 1.37 4.42
C LEU A 83 -1.21 1.05 4.18
N SER A 84 -1.52 -0.10 3.58
CA SER A 84 -2.89 -0.56 3.37
C SER A 84 -3.53 -1.17 4.63
N LYS A 85 -2.73 -1.47 5.66
CA LYS A 85 -3.14 -2.22 6.86
C LYS A 85 -2.68 -1.52 8.15
N PRO A 86 -3.32 -0.40 8.55
CA PRO A 86 -3.04 0.22 9.84
C PRO A 86 -3.16 -0.78 10.98
N THR A 87 -2.19 -0.73 11.91
CA THR A 87 -2.14 -1.64 13.08
C THR A 87 -2.63 -0.94 14.35
N ASN A 88 -3.06 -1.74 15.33
CA ASN A 88 -3.29 -1.31 16.71
C ASN A 88 -2.17 -1.77 17.65
N ASP A 89 -1.12 -2.40 17.14
CA ASP A 89 0.03 -2.80 17.94
C ASP A 89 0.97 -1.62 18.17
N ALA A 90 0.75 -0.91 19.29
CA ALA A 90 1.59 0.22 19.69
C ALA A 90 3.05 -0.19 19.98
N VAL A 91 3.32 -1.44 20.36
CA VAL A 91 4.68 -1.93 20.61
C VAL A 91 5.41 -2.10 19.29
N ALA A 92 4.79 -2.74 18.31
CA ALA A 92 5.37 -2.89 16.97
C ALA A 92 5.64 -1.52 16.30
N LEU A 93 4.73 -0.56 16.48
CA LEU A 93 4.90 0.81 15.95
C LEU A 93 6.07 1.55 16.61
N ARG A 94 6.24 1.42 17.93
CA ARG A 94 7.40 1.99 18.65
C ARG A 94 8.70 1.31 18.24
N GLN A 95 8.70 0.00 18.06
CA GLN A 95 9.86 -0.74 17.57
C GLN A 95 10.26 -0.28 16.16
N LEU A 96 9.28 -0.08 15.26
CA LEU A 96 9.54 0.49 13.93
C LEU A 96 10.12 1.91 14.03
N ASN A 97 9.66 2.72 14.98
CA ASN A 97 10.22 4.05 15.24
C ASN A 97 11.69 3.98 15.66
N GLU A 98 12.03 3.12 16.62
CA GLU A 98 13.40 2.89 17.08
C GLU A 98 14.32 2.41 15.94
N GLN A 99 13.81 1.51 15.10
CA GLN A 99 14.51 1.04 13.89
C GLN A 99 14.77 2.16 12.89
N ALA A 100 13.82 3.08 12.69
CA ALA A 100 14.01 4.24 11.83
C ALA A 100 15.04 5.22 12.43
N HIS A 101 14.96 5.52 13.73
CA HIS A 101 15.95 6.36 14.42
C HIS A 101 17.36 5.79 14.31
N PHE A 102 17.51 4.48 14.48
CA PHE A 102 18.80 3.82 14.31
C PHE A 102 19.46 4.17 12.96
N PHE A 103 18.70 4.19 11.86
CA PHE A 103 19.23 4.56 10.54
C PHE A 103 19.44 6.06 10.33
N THR A 104 18.71 6.91 11.06
CA THR A 104 18.97 8.34 11.11
C THR A 104 20.33 8.61 11.78
N ASP A 105 20.60 7.96 12.91
CA ASP A 105 21.79 8.19 13.72
C ASP A 105 23.04 7.46 13.21
N ASN A 106 22.88 6.30 12.57
CA ASN A 106 23.98 5.44 12.12
C ASN A 106 24.14 5.43 10.60
N GLU A 107 24.82 6.45 10.07
CA GLU A 107 25.04 6.64 8.64
C GLU A 107 25.73 5.46 7.94
N GLN A 108 26.77 4.89 8.56
CA GLN A 108 27.54 3.81 7.94
C GLN A 108 26.69 2.54 7.77
N GLN A 109 25.91 2.17 8.79
CA GLN A 109 25.02 1.00 8.76
C GLN A 109 23.87 1.23 7.76
N ARG A 110 23.31 2.45 7.73
CA ARG A 110 22.31 2.87 6.74
C ARG A 110 22.79 2.65 5.32
N GLU A 111 23.93 3.22 4.94
CA GLU A 111 24.44 3.12 3.57
C GLU A 111 24.72 1.67 3.18
N GLN A 112 25.28 0.87 4.09
CA GLN A 112 25.54 -0.53 3.81
C GLN A 112 24.24 -1.33 3.60
N ALA A 113 23.23 -1.12 4.46
CA ALA A 113 21.94 -1.80 4.33
C ALA A 113 21.24 -1.42 3.02
N GLN A 114 21.19 -0.14 2.66
CA GLN A 114 20.66 0.34 1.38
C GLN A 114 21.39 -0.29 0.19
N GLN A 115 22.73 -0.30 0.19
CA GLN A 115 23.53 -0.91 -0.86
C GLN A 115 23.20 -2.41 -1.04
N LEU A 116 23.02 -3.14 0.06
CA LEU A 116 22.63 -4.55 0.00
C LEU A 116 21.24 -4.72 -0.61
N LEU A 117 20.27 -3.91 -0.20
CA LEU A 117 18.88 -3.96 -0.66
C LEU A 117 18.73 -3.60 -2.15
N THR A 118 19.57 -2.72 -2.70
CA THR A 118 19.59 -2.46 -4.16
C THR A 118 19.86 -3.71 -5.02
N GLY A 119 20.36 -4.79 -4.42
CA GLY A 119 20.55 -6.08 -5.10
C GLY A 119 19.24 -6.74 -5.57
N ILE A 120 18.10 -6.39 -4.98
CA ILE A 120 16.75 -6.87 -5.33
C ILE A 120 15.83 -5.71 -5.75
N ALA A 121 16.39 -4.70 -6.41
CA ALA A 121 15.65 -3.57 -6.97
C ALA A 121 15.12 -3.81 -8.40
N SER A 122 15.36 -4.98 -9.00
CA SER A 122 14.94 -5.28 -10.37
C SER A 122 13.43 -5.55 -10.45
N ASN A 123 12.85 -5.35 -11.63
CA ASN A 123 11.45 -5.72 -11.89
C ASN A 123 11.17 -7.22 -11.70
N ASP A 124 12.19 -8.06 -11.83
CA ASP A 124 12.04 -9.49 -11.59
C ASP A 124 11.84 -9.82 -10.10
N ALA A 125 12.31 -8.96 -9.20
CA ALA A 125 12.20 -9.18 -7.76
C ALA A 125 10.77 -9.06 -7.22
N TYR A 126 9.87 -8.35 -7.92
CA TYR A 126 8.43 -8.33 -7.56
C TYR A 126 7.79 -9.73 -7.60
N PHE A 127 8.33 -10.63 -8.41
CA PHE A 127 7.83 -12.00 -8.53
C PHE A 127 8.31 -12.92 -7.39
N ILE A 128 9.07 -12.45 -6.41
CA ILE A 128 9.31 -13.24 -5.19
C ILE A 128 7.98 -13.48 -4.46
N ALA A 129 7.10 -12.47 -4.40
CA ALA A 129 5.82 -12.56 -3.72
C ALA A 129 4.90 -13.64 -4.33
N THR A 130 5.04 -13.98 -5.62
CA THR A 130 4.22 -15.03 -6.24
C THR A 130 4.52 -16.43 -5.70
N LEU A 131 5.69 -16.65 -5.09
CA LEU A 131 6.03 -17.89 -4.36
C LEU A 131 5.26 -18.03 -3.04
N LEU A 132 4.63 -16.95 -2.58
CA LEU A 132 3.81 -16.89 -1.37
C LEU A 132 2.32 -17.13 -1.68
N ASN A 133 1.96 -17.49 -2.92
CA ASN A 133 0.60 -17.82 -3.27
C ASN A 133 0.26 -19.25 -2.83
N ASP A 134 -0.89 -19.45 -2.18
CA ASP A 134 -1.36 -20.79 -1.77
C ASP A 134 -1.66 -21.70 -2.96
N ASN A 135 -2.08 -21.11 -4.08
CA ASN A 135 -2.48 -21.82 -5.29
C ASN A 135 -1.32 -21.96 -6.28
N LEU A 136 -0.21 -22.57 -5.82
CA LEU A 136 0.87 -22.95 -6.73
C LEU A 136 0.39 -24.03 -7.72
N PRO A 137 0.89 -24.02 -8.96
CA PRO A 137 0.43 -24.96 -9.98
C PRO A 137 0.71 -26.40 -9.54
N GLY A 138 -0.36 -27.19 -9.48
CA GLY A 138 -0.30 -28.62 -9.20
C GLY A 138 0.27 -29.42 -10.37
N LYS A 139 0.68 -30.66 -10.09
CA LYS A 139 1.13 -31.59 -11.12
C LYS A 139 0.00 -31.85 -12.13
N PRO A 140 0.27 -31.85 -13.44
CA PRO A 140 -0.75 -32.15 -14.44
C PRO A 140 -1.25 -33.60 -14.29
N ALA A 141 -2.47 -33.88 -14.73
CA ALA A 141 -3.09 -35.20 -14.58
C ALA A 141 -2.26 -36.34 -15.19
N TRP A 142 -1.55 -36.06 -16.30
CA TRP A 142 -0.67 -37.00 -16.98
C TRP A 142 0.62 -37.32 -16.22
N TYR A 143 0.95 -36.58 -15.14
CA TYR A 143 2.15 -36.83 -14.32
C TYR A 143 2.23 -38.29 -13.82
N LYS A 144 1.08 -38.90 -13.51
CA LYS A 144 0.99 -40.28 -13.01
C LYS A 144 1.55 -41.29 -14.03
N TRP A 145 1.50 -40.98 -15.31
CA TRP A 145 1.98 -41.82 -16.40
C TRP A 145 3.46 -41.61 -16.74
N VAL A 146 4.11 -40.58 -16.19
CA VAL A 146 5.51 -40.28 -16.53
C VAL A 146 6.47 -41.36 -16.02
N ILE A 147 6.23 -41.91 -14.82
CA ILE A 147 7.07 -42.99 -14.25
C ILE A 147 7.02 -44.28 -15.10
N PRO A 148 5.85 -44.87 -15.41
CA PRO A 148 5.79 -46.05 -16.26
C PRO A 148 6.32 -45.77 -17.68
N TYR A 149 6.10 -44.57 -18.20
CA TYR A 149 6.64 -44.14 -19.48
C TYR A 149 8.19 -44.07 -19.50
N MET A 150 8.82 -43.56 -18.44
CA MET A 150 10.28 -43.56 -18.32
C MET A 150 10.87 -44.97 -18.20
N ALA A 151 10.15 -45.90 -17.56
CA ALA A 151 10.54 -47.31 -17.48
C ALA A 151 10.52 -47.98 -18.87
N VAL A 152 9.53 -47.68 -19.71
CA VAL A 152 9.46 -48.17 -21.09
C VAL A 152 10.65 -47.65 -21.92
N MET A 153 11.01 -46.37 -21.79
CA MET A 153 12.21 -45.85 -22.46
C MET A 153 13.49 -46.56 -22.00
N LEU A 154 13.62 -46.82 -20.69
CA LEU A 154 14.78 -47.54 -20.17
C LEU A 154 14.89 -48.95 -20.76
N LEU A 155 13.76 -49.67 -20.88
CA LEU A 155 13.73 -50.99 -21.52
C LEU A 155 14.13 -50.91 -23.00
N LEU A 156 13.60 -49.94 -23.75
CA LEU A 156 13.97 -49.72 -25.16
C LEU A 156 15.47 -49.46 -25.32
N ILE A 157 16.07 -48.68 -24.41
CA ILE A 157 17.51 -48.43 -24.39
C ILE A 157 18.29 -49.72 -24.07
N LEU A 158 17.86 -50.48 -23.07
CA LEU A 158 18.55 -51.71 -22.62
C LEU A 158 18.59 -52.81 -23.69
N PHE A 159 17.51 -52.97 -24.46
CA PHE A 159 17.42 -53.99 -25.52
C PHE A 159 17.99 -53.53 -26.87
N SER A 160 18.31 -52.24 -27.02
CA SER A 160 18.85 -51.67 -28.26
C SER A 160 20.13 -52.33 -28.80
N PRO A 161 21.09 -52.84 -27.97
CA PRO A 161 22.29 -53.48 -28.49
C PRO A 161 22.02 -54.83 -29.17
N GLN A 162 20.93 -55.51 -28.80
CA GLN A 162 20.53 -56.79 -29.38
C GLN A 162 19.62 -56.60 -30.61
N HIS A 163 18.78 -55.56 -30.60
CA HIS A 163 17.80 -55.30 -31.66
C HIS A 163 17.77 -53.82 -32.03
N HIS A 164 18.48 -53.47 -33.11
CA HIS A 164 18.59 -52.09 -33.61
C HIS A 164 17.25 -51.43 -33.95
N ILE A 165 16.18 -52.19 -34.22
CA ILE A 165 14.83 -51.64 -34.46
C ILE A 165 14.33 -50.81 -33.27
N PHE A 166 14.74 -51.15 -32.03
CA PHE A 166 14.31 -50.39 -30.84
C PHE A 166 14.84 -48.96 -30.80
N LEU A 167 15.90 -48.63 -31.55
CA LEU A 167 16.37 -47.25 -31.72
C LEU A 167 15.34 -46.41 -32.50
N LEU A 168 14.68 -46.99 -33.51
CA LEU A 168 13.61 -46.29 -34.25
C LEU A 168 12.39 -46.08 -33.35
N TRP A 169 12.03 -47.08 -32.54
CA TRP A 169 10.92 -46.96 -31.58
C TRP A 169 11.21 -45.95 -30.46
N LEU A 170 12.47 -45.75 -30.08
CA LEU A 170 12.88 -44.76 -29.08
C LEU A 170 12.66 -43.31 -29.55
N MET A 171 12.61 -43.05 -30.86
CA MET A 171 12.40 -41.70 -31.38
C MET A 171 11.04 -41.11 -31.02
N ILE A 172 10.00 -41.94 -30.94
CA ILE A 172 8.63 -41.52 -30.59
C ILE A 172 8.56 -40.95 -29.16
N PRO A 173 8.95 -41.69 -28.11
CA PRO A 173 8.97 -41.14 -26.76
C PRO A 173 9.94 -39.96 -26.65
N LEU A 174 11.12 -40.00 -27.28
CA LEU A 174 12.05 -38.87 -27.27
C LEU A 174 11.41 -37.58 -27.81
N ALA A 175 10.67 -37.66 -28.92
CA ALA A 175 9.93 -36.54 -29.49
C ALA A 175 8.82 -36.02 -28.55
N ILE A 176 8.08 -36.94 -27.89
CA ILE A 176 7.09 -36.58 -26.87
C ILE A 176 7.75 -35.84 -25.70
N ASN A 177 8.90 -36.30 -25.22
CA ASN A 177 9.62 -35.64 -24.13
C ASN A 177 10.12 -34.25 -24.49
N VAL A 178 10.64 -34.07 -25.71
CA VAL A 178 11.02 -32.74 -26.21
C VAL A 178 9.78 -31.83 -26.27
N PHE A 179 8.65 -32.33 -26.77
CA PHE A 179 7.40 -31.57 -26.80
C PHE A 179 6.92 -31.18 -25.39
N LEU A 180 6.91 -32.12 -24.44
CA LEU A 180 6.54 -31.87 -23.04
C LEU A 180 7.50 -30.90 -22.34
N HIS A 181 8.80 -31.01 -22.61
CA HIS A 181 9.81 -30.09 -22.10
C HIS A 181 9.54 -28.65 -22.57
N TYR A 182 9.34 -28.42 -23.87
CA TYR A 182 9.07 -27.08 -24.40
C TYR A 182 7.72 -26.51 -23.97
N GLN A 183 6.68 -27.36 -23.88
CA GLN A 183 5.40 -26.97 -23.28
C GLN A 183 5.60 -26.54 -21.82
N ASN A 184 6.29 -27.36 -21.00
CA ASN A 184 6.54 -27.04 -19.61
C ASN A 184 7.47 -25.83 -19.43
N LYS A 185 8.39 -25.57 -20.37
CA LYS A 185 9.25 -24.38 -20.38
C LYS A 185 8.39 -23.11 -20.44
N ASN A 186 7.31 -23.11 -21.22
CA ASN A 186 6.35 -21.99 -21.26
C ASN A 186 5.62 -21.77 -19.92
N TYR A 187 5.30 -22.82 -19.17
CA TYR A 187 4.73 -22.71 -17.83
C TYR A 187 5.76 -22.27 -16.77
N THR A 188 6.96 -22.83 -16.84
CA THR A 188 8.09 -22.56 -15.93
C THR A 188 8.61 -21.13 -16.10
N ARG A 189 8.47 -20.52 -17.30
CA ARG A 189 8.78 -19.11 -17.57
C ARG A 189 8.15 -18.14 -16.55
N ARG A 190 6.98 -18.47 -15.98
CA ARG A 190 6.35 -17.64 -14.92
C ARG A 190 7.17 -17.58 -13.62
N PHE A 191 7.98 -18.61 -13.34
CA PHE A 191 8.82 -18.73 -12.13
C PHE A 191 10.32 -18.55 -12.40
N ASN A 192 10.72 -18.46 -13.67
CA ASN A 192 12.11 -18.19 -14.06
C ASN A 192 12.65 -16.89 -13.44
N LYS A 193 11.77 -15.94 -13.11
CA LYS A 193 12.13 -14.70 -12.42
C LYS A 193 12.20 -14.86 -10.90
N SER A 194 11.25 -15.58 -10.30
CA SER A 194 11.11 -15.70 -8.84
C SER A 194 12.27 -16.43 -8.16
N PHE A 195 12.70 -17.58 -8.71
CA PHE A 195 13.72 -18.42 -8.05
C PHE A 195 15.12 -17.78 -8.00
N PRO A 196 15.66 -17.20 -9.09
CA PRO A 196 16.91 -16.46 -9.01
C PRO A 196 16.84 -15.32 -7.99
N GLN A 197 15.73 -14.58 -7.96
CA GLN A 197 15.55 -13.46 -7.05
C GLN A 197 15.44 -13.89 -5.58
N LEU A 198 14.81 -15.03 -5.31
CA LEU A 198 14.83 -15.66 -3.98
C LEU A 198 16.28 -15.97 -3.52
N ASN A 199 17.13 -16.46 -4.42
CA ASN A 199 18.54 -16.70 -4.10
C ASN A 199 19.31 -15.40 -3.81
N ILE A 200 18.97 -14.29 -4.48
CA ILE A 200 19.54 -12.98 -4.15
C ILE A 200 19.05 -12.53 -2.77
N LEU A 201 17.75 -12.61 -2.49
CA LEU A 201 17.15 -12.28 -1.20
C LEU A 201 17.82 -13.05 -0.05
N MET A 202 17.98 -14.37 -0.18
CA MET A 202 18.69 -15.19 0.82
C MET A 202 20.12 -14.70 1.10
N ARG A 203 20.86 -14.29 0.05
CA ARG A 203 22.22 -13.75 0.21
C ARG A 203 22.21 -12.39 0.90
N ILE A 204 21.23 -11.54 0.60
CA ILE A 204 21.06 -10.23 1.22
C ILE A 204 20.71 -10.39 2.70
N CYS A 205 19.68 -11.17 3.05
CA CYS A 205 19.29 -11.41 4.43
C CYS A 205 20.44 -12.00 5.26
N LYS A 206 21.26 -12.89 4.67
CA LYS A 206 22.46 -13.41 5.34
C LYS A 206 23.48 -12.30 5.67
N LYS A 207 23.68 -11.33 4.77
CA LYS A 207 24.60 -10.21 4.97
C LYS A 207 24.04 -9.16 5.93
N LEU A 208 22.74 -8.85 5.84
CA LEU A 208 22.06 -7.98 6.80
C LEU A 208 22.10 -8.56 8.22
N CYS A 209 21.92 -9.87 8.37
CA CYS A 209 22.01 -10.54 9.68
C CYS A 209 23.44 -10.55 10.27
N SER A 210 24.48 -10.34 9.44
CA SER A 210 25.85 -10.16 9.96
C SER A 210 26.15 -8.73 10.41
N GLN A 211 25.23 -7.79 10.19
CA GLN A 211 25.32 -6.44 10.70
C GLN A 211 24.60 -6.34 12.05
N GLU A 212 25.09 -5.45 12.91
CA GLU A 212 24.44 -5.09 14.18
C GLU A 212 23.25 -4.17 13.90
N LEU A 213 22.14 -4.75 13.44
CA LEU A 213 20.89 -4.03 13.16
C LEU A 213 19.85 -4.34 14.25
N PRO A 214 18.96 -3.39 14.61
CA PRO A 214 17.90 -3.57 15.62
C PRO A 214 16.70 -4.39 15.09
N PHE A 215 16.98 -5.48 14.38
CA PHE A 215 15.98 -6.37 13.79
C PHE A 215 16.24 -7.78 14.31
N GLU A 216 15.59 -8.12 15.41
CA GLU A 216 15.66 -9.47 15.96
C GLU A 216 14.59 -10.36 15.32
N ASP A 217 15.04 -11.36 14.57
CA ASP A 217 14.19 -12.48 14.22
C ASP A 217 14.94 -13.78 14.53
N MET A 218 14.55 -14.41 15.64
CA MET A 218 15.10 -15.67 16.12
C MET A 218 14.94 -16.81 15.08
N GLN A 219 13.99 -16.68 14.14
CA GLN A 219 13.70 -17.68 13.13
C GLN A 219 14.48 -17.48 11.83
N LEU A 220 15.00 -16.28 11.54
CA LEU A 220 15.66 -15.97 10.27
C LEU A 220 16.84 -16.91 9.94
N LYS A 221 17.70 -17.20 10.92
CA LYS A 221 18.84 -18.12 10.73
C LYS A 221 18.37 -19.55 10.42
N THR A 222 17.27 -19.98 11.03
CA THR A 222 16.64 -21.29 10.79
C THR A 222 16.01 -21.34 9.41
N SER A 223 15.27 -20.31 9.01
CA SER A 223 14.66 -20.19 7.67
C SER A 223 15.72 -20.16 6.56
N LEU A 224 16.82 -19.42 6.76
CA LEU A 224 17.97 -19.44 5.82
C LEU A 224 18.58 -20.84 5.67
N ARG A 225 18.65 -21.65 6.74
CA ARG A 225 19.15 -23.03 6.68
C ARG A 225 18.17 -23.93 5.92
N ASN A 226 16.88 -23.77 6.19
CA ASN A 226 15.79 -24.53 5.58
C ASN A 226 15.70 -24.34 4.06
N LEU A 227 15.93 -23.11 3.58
CA LEU A 227 15.83 -22.77 2.17
C LEU A 227 17.05 -23.20 1.32
N LYS A 228 18.13 -23.71 1.93
CA LYS A 228 19.30 -24.20 1.17
C LYS A 228 18.97 -25.33 0.18
N SER A 229 17.94 -26.14 0.47
CA SER A 229 17.48 -27.20 -0.44
C SER A 229 16.91 -26.62 -1.74
N ILE A 230 16.11 -25.55 -1.63
CA ILE A 230 15.52 -24.81 -2.76
C ILE A 230 16.63 -24.15 -3.57
N GLN A 231 17.59 -23.50 -2.91
CA GLN A 231 18.72 -22.85 -3.58
C GLN A 231 19.51 -23.83 -4.47
N ARG A 232 19.87 -25.01 -3.95
CA ARG A 232 20.61 -26.04 -4.70
C ARG A 232 19.84 -26.59 -5.90
N LYS A 233 18.53 -26.80 -5.75
CA LYS A 233 17.68 -27.32 -6.84
C LYS A 233 17.40 -26.25 -7.89
N SER A 234 17.23 -24.99 -7.48
CA SER A 234 16.97 -23.88 -8.41
C SER A 234 18.14 -23.61 -9.36
N SER A 235 19.39 -23.74 -8.90
CA SER A 235 20.56 -23.60 -9.77
C SER A 235 20.66 -24.67 -10.87
N LEU A 236 19.94 -25.79 -10.74
CA LEU A 236 19.88 -26.80 -11.80
C LEU A 236 18.86 -26.46 -12.90
N LEU A 237 17.90 -25.58 -12.62
CA LEU A 237 16.91 -25.11 -13.60
C LEU A 237 17.42 -23.92 -14.41
N SER A 238 18.13 -22.99 -13.78
CA SER A 238 18.62 -21.77 -14.40
C SER A 238 20.13 -21.87 -14.65
N PHE A 239 20.52 -22.64 -15.66
CA PHE A 239 21.84 -22.44 -16.25
C PHE A 239 21.71 -21.30 -17.27
N ASP A 240 22.24 -20.14 -16.91
CA ASP A 240 22.29 -18.97 -17.78
C ASP A 240 23.20 -19.26 -18.98
N GLU A 241 22.61 -19.46 -20.16
CA GLU A 241 23.30 -19.54 -21.46
C GLU A 241 24.21 -18.32 -21.71
N SER A 242 23.93 -17.20 -21.04
CA SER A 242 24.58 -15.90 -21.23
C SER A 242 25.96 -15.75 -20.55
N THR A 243 26.41 -16.71 -19.75
CA THR A 243 27.62 -16.54 -18.91
C THR A 243 28.93 -16.94 -19.61
N PHE A 244 28.87 -17.72 -20.70
CA PHE A 244 30.06 -18.30 -21.33
C PHE A 244 30.17 -17.92 -22.82
N LYS A 245 31.20 -17.14 -23.15
CA LYS A 245 31.49 -16.66 -24.52
C LYS A 245 32.24 -17.68 -25.39
N ASP A 246 32.70 -18.79 -24.80
CA ASP A 246 33.52 -19.78 -25.50
C ASP A 246 32.62 -20.84 -26.18
N GLU A 247 32.87 -21.08 -27.47
CA GLU A 247 32.05 -21.91 -28.37
C GLU A 247 31.93 -23.37 -27.89
N LEU A 248 33.01 -23.91 -27.32
CA LEU A 248 33.01 -25.27 -26.75
C LEU A 248 32.04 -25.40 -25.58
N THR A 249 32.05 -24.44 -24.66
CA THR A 249 31.11 -24.41 -23.54
C THR A 249 29.65 -24.29 -24.00
N GLN A 250 29.38 -23.53 -25.07
CA GLN A 250 28.02 -23.43 -25.62
C GLN A 250 27.55 -24.78 -26.19
N ALA A 251 28.40 -25.50 -26.92
CA ALA A 251 28.09 -26.85 -27.40
C ALA A 251 27.81 -27.83 -26.25
N PHE A 252 28.60 -27.79 -25.18
CA PHE A 252 28.34 -28.58 -23.98
C PHE A 252 27.01 -28.21 -23.30
N LEU A 253 26.66 -26.92 -23.24
CA LEU A 253 25.38 -26.47 -22.67
C LEU A 253 24.19 -26.95 -23.50
N TYR A 254 24.27 -26.88 -24.84
CA TYR A 254 23.23 -27.41 -25.72
C TYR A 254 23.06 -28.93 -25.58
N LEU A 255 24.17 -29.67 -25.49
CA LEU A 255 24.11 -31.12 -25.23
C LEU A 255 23.46 -31.42 -23.88
N PHE A 256 23.78 -30.63 -22.85
CA PHE A 256 23.19 -30.77 -21.53
C PHE A 256 21.68 -30.42 -21.52
N GLU A 257 21.25 -29.38 -22.24
CA GLU A 257 19.83 -29.07 -22.48
C GLU A 257 19.11 -30.24 -23.16
N LEU A 258 19.71 -30.85 -24.19
CA LEU A 258 19.13 -32.02 -24.87
C LEU A 258 18.97 -33.20 -23.92
N ILE A 259 19.97 -33.49 -23.08
CA ILE A 259 19.88 -34.52 -22.05
C ILE A 259 18.73 -34.19 -21.07
N LYS A 260 18.65 -32.95 -20.59
CA LYS A 260 17.56 -32.52 -19.70
C LYS A 260 16.18 -32.65 -20.36
N ALA A 261 16.06 -32.36 -21.65
CA ALA A 261 14.83 -32.49 -22.42
C ALA A 261 14.44 -33.96 -22.62
N PHE A 262 15.38 -34.82 -23.02
CA PHE A 262 15.14 -36.24 -23.25
C PHE A 262 14.71 -36.99 -22.00
N PHE A 263 15.23 -36.62 -20.83
CA PHE A 263 14.90 -37.27 -19.56
C PHE A 263 13.89 -36.49 -18.70
N LEU A 264 13.27 -35.43 -19.24
CA LEU A 264 12.33 -34.56 -18.52
C LEU A 264 12.85 -34.06 -17.16
N VAL A 265 14.17 -33.85 -17.05
CA VAL A 265 14.84 -33.54 -15.77
C VAL A 265 14.30 -32.24 -15.16
N GLU A 266 14.19 -31.18 -15.95
CA GLU A 266 13.66 -29.89 -15.49
C GLU A 266 12.22 -29.98 -15.02
N PHE A 267 11.40 -30.78 -15.70
CA PHE A 267 10.02 -31.01 -15.30
C PHE A 267 9.96 -31.59 -13.89
N PHE A 268 10.72 -32.65 -13.61
CA PHE A 268 10.77 -33.25 -12.27
C PHE A 268 11.34 -32.30 -11.21
N ILE A 269 12.42 -31.57 -11.54
CA ILE A 269 13.03 -30.60 -10.62
C ILE A 269 12.04 -29.48 -10.30
N PHE A 270 11.33 -28.95 -11.30
CA PHE A 270 10.35 -27.88 -11.14
C PHE A 270 9.21 -28.27 -10.20
N TYR A 271 8.53 -29.40 -10.42
CA TYR A 271 7.46 -29.82 -9.51
C TYR A 271 7.98 -30.27 -8.13
N SER A 272 9.21 -30.77 -8.04
CA SER A 272 9.87 -31.02 -6.74
C SER A 272 10.13 -29.71 -5.99
N LEU A 273 10.55 -28.66 -6.71
CA LEU A 273 10.76 -27.33 -6.17
C LEU A 273 9.47 -26.68 -5.71
N LEU A 274 8.40 -26.71 -6.52
CA LEU A 274 7.10 -26.18 -6.12
C LEU A 274 6.58 -26.82 -4.84
N LYS A 275 6.72 -28.15 -4.70
CA LYS A 275 6.35 -28.86 -3.46
C LYS A 275 7.19 -28.42 -2.26
N GLU A 276 8.49 -28.19 -2.46
CA GLU A 276 9.38 -27.72 -1.38
C GLU A 276 9.08 -26.25 -1.02
N VAL A 277 8.78 -25.39 -1.99
CA VAL A 277 8.32 -24.00 -1.79
C VAL A 277 7.04 -24.00 -0.97
N GLN A 278 6.04 -24.80 -1.36
CA GLN A 278 4.78 -24.91 -0.63
C GLN A 278 5.01 -25.36 0.83
N LYS A 279 5.94 -26.30 1.06
CA LYS A 279 6.30 -26.74 2.42
C LYS A 279 7.03 -25.68 3.24
N ARG A 280 7.74 -24.75 2.59
CA ARG A 280 8.61 -23.74 3.22
C ARG A 280 8.18 -22.30 2.94
N GLN A 281 6.91 -22.10 2.62
CA GLN A 281 6.36 -20.77 2.29
C GLN A 281 6.51 -19.80 3.47
N SER A 282 6.36 -20.30 4.70
CA SER A 282 6.61 -19.54 5.93
C SER A 282 8.07 -19.06 6.05
N ASP A 283 9.04 -19.89 5.68
CA ASP A 283 10.45 -19.50 5.67
C ASP A 283 10.71 -18.39 4.63
N ILE A 284 10.10 -18.49 3.44
CA ILE A 284 10.21 -17.45 2.40
C ILE A 284 9.58 -16.14 2.88
N LEU A 285 8.39 -16.22 3.48
CA LEU A 285 7.69 -15.08 4.05
C LEU A 285 8.52 -14.38 5.13
N THR A 286 9.18 -15.15 6.00
CA THR A 286 10.08 -14.63 7.04
C THR A 286 11.21 -13.81 6.43
N LEU A 287 11.87 -14.33 5.39
CA LEU A 287 12.93 -13.61 4.69
C LEU A 287 12.41 -12.35 3.98
N PHE A 288 11.23 -12.45 3.36
CA PHE A 288 10.59 -11.33 2.66
C PHE A 288 10.24 -10.20 3.63
N LYS A 289 9.59 -10.53 4.76
CA LYS A 289 9.26 -9.58 5.83
C LYS A 289 10.49 -8.97 6.50
N TYR A 290 11.55 -9.76 6.71
CA TYR A 290 12.80 -9.24 7.26
C TYR A 290 13.43 -8.20 6.34
N ALA A 291 13.59 -8.51 5.05
CA ALA A 291 14.11 -7.52 4.09
C ALA A 291 13.18 -6.31 3.95
N GLY A 292 11.86 -6.55 3.93
CA GLY A 292 10.85 -5.51 3.80
C GLY A 292 10.79 -4.55 4.99
N SER A 293 10.90 -5.07 6.22
CA SER A 293 10.92 -4.27 7.44
C SER A 293 12.18 -3.40 7.54
N VAL A 294 13.35 -3.94 7.21
CA VAL A 294 14.60 -3.16 7.15
C VAL A 294 14.49 -2.03 6.14
N ASP A 295 13.99 -2.31 4.93
CA ASP A 295 13.84 -1.30 3.88
C ASP A 295 12.75 -0.27 4.21
N THR A 296 11.69 -0.68 4.91
CA THR A 296 10.63 0.22 5.41
C THR A 296 11.18 1.19 6.45
N ALA A 297 11.93 0.71 7.44
CA ALA A 297 12.57 1.58 8.43
C ALA A 297 13.55 2.57 7.78
N LEU A 298 14.35 2.11 6.80
CA LEU A 298 15.20 2.99 5.98
C LEU A 298 14.38 4.02 5.21
N SER A 299 13.24 3.62 4.66
CA SER A 299 12.35 4.50 3.92
C SER A 299 11.77 5.60 4.82
N ILE A 300 11.36 5.25 6.04
CA ILE A 300 10.83 6.18 7.04
C ILE A 300 11.92 7.17 7.47
N ALA A 301 13.11 6.67 7.80
CA ALA A 301 14.25 7.52 8.14
C ALA A 301 14.59 8.52 7.01
N ASN A 302 14.56 8.05 5.75
CA ASN A 302 14.78 8.90 4.58
C ASN A 302 13.67 9.96 4.41
N LEU A 303 12.39 9.57 4.60
CA LEU A 303 11.26 10.49 4.54
C LEU A 303 11.41 11.62 5.56
N ARG A 304 11.72 11.28 6.82
CA ARG A 304 11.88 12.24 7.93
C ARG A 304 13.09 13.16 7.77
N ALA A 305 14.14 12.70 7.09
CA ALA A 305 15.32 13.51 6.77
C ALA A 305 15.08 14.53 5.63
N GLY A 306 13.94 14.45 4.94
CA GLY A 306 13.59 15.34 3.84
C GLY A 306 13.16 16.74 4.28
N HIS A 307 12.75 17.55 3.29
CA HIS A 307 12.31 18.93 3.49
C HIS A 307 10.88 19.05 4.08
N LEU A 308 10.11 17.97 4.07
CA LEU A 308 8.75 17.94 4.60
C LEU A 308 8.79 17.90 6.12
N LYS A 309 8.04 18.80 6.77
CA LYS A 309 7.93 18.83 8.23
C LYS A 309 7.12 17.62 8.71
N THR A 310 7.75 16.75 9.47
CA THR A 310 7.11 15.56 10.03
C THR A 310 7.19 15.57 11.55
N CYS A 311 6.28 14.85 12.19
CA CYS A 311 6.31 14.56 13.61
C CYS A 311 6.00 13.08 13.87
N GLU A 312 6.40 12.62 15.05
CA GLU A 312 6.03 11.30 15.55
C GLU A 312 4.70 11.40 16.31
N PRO A 313 3.75 10.47 16.07
CA PRO A 313 2.47 10.51 16.73
C PRO A 313 2.59 10.12 18.21
N ILE A 314 1.68 10.64 19.03
CA ILE A 314 1.48 10.17 20.42
C ILE A 314 0.14 9.45 20.50
N PHE A 315 0.18 8.16 20.84
CA PHE A 315 -1.03 7.36 20.99
C PHE A 315 -1.70 7.59 22.34
N LEU A 316 -2.94 8.06 22.30
CA LEU A 316 -3.78 8.33 23.47
C LEU A 316 -4.63 7.09 23.85
N PRO A 317 -5.12 6.99 25.09
CA PRO A 317 -6.11 5.99 25.47
C PRO A 317 -7.39 6.10 24.62
N ALA A 318 -8.14 4.99 24.50
CA ALA A 318 -9.37 4.92 23.72
C ALA A 318 -10.47 5.83 24.28
N GLN A 319 -10.50 7.07 23.80
CA GLN A 319 -11.42 8.15 24.17
C GLN A 319 -11.63 9.03 22.93
N LYS A 320 -12.69 9.83 22.91
CA LYS A 320 -12.94 10.82 21.84
C LYS A 320 -12.02 12.04 21.94
N LYS A 321 -10.71 11.80 21.80
CA LYS A 321 -9.66 12.82 21.92
C LYS A 321 -8.72 12.72 20.74
N LEU A 322 -8.56 13.80 20.01
CA LEU A 322 -7.58 13.91 18.93
C LEU A 322 -7.10 15.34 18.89
N SER A 323 -5.80 15.57 18.84
CA SER A 323 -5.27 16.93 18.75
C SER A 323 -4.09 16.99 17.80
N SER A 324 -4.06 17.99 16.94
CA SER A 324 -2.94 18.25 16.04
C SER A 324 -2.65 19.74 15.94
N LYS A 325 -1.36 20.07 15.75
CA LYS A 325 -0.90 21.42 15.48
C LYS A 325 -0.17 21.45 14.14
N GLN A 326 -0.43 22.50 13.36
CA GLN A 326 0.09 22.71 12.03
C GLN A 326 -0.06 21.49 11.11
N LEU A 327 -1.20 20.80 11.18
CA LEU A 327 -1.56 19.68 10.33
C LEU A 327 -1.65 20.13 8.86
N TYR A 328 -1.07 19.37 7.93
CA TYR A 328 -1.14 19.73 6.51
C TYR A 328 -1.16 18.53 5.57
N HIS A 329 -1.65 18.76 4.35
CA HIS A 329 -1.72 17.76 3.29
C HIS A 329 -0.40 17.76 2.51
N PRO A 330 0.37 16.66 2.49
CA PRO A 330 1.72 16.70 1.96
C PRO A 330 1.79 16.67 0.42
N LEU A 331 0.70 16.26 -0.26
CA LEU A 331 0.60 16.32 -1.73
C LEU A 331 0.21 17.71 -2.25
N ILE A 332 -0.16 18.65 -1.38
CA ILE A 332 -0.54 20.01 -1.77
C ILE A 332 0.67 20.92 -1.60
N ILE A 333 1.09 21.54 -2.70
CA ILE A 333 2.18 22.54 -2.70
C ILE A 333 1.71 23.76 -1.91
N GLU A 334 2.56 24.25 -1.00
CA GLU A 334 2.26 25.41 -0.15
C GLU A 334 0.95 25.26 0.66
N CYS A 335 0.68 24.05 1.15
CA CYS A 335 -0.53 23.75 1.92
C CYS A 335 -0.64 24.62 3.19
N VAL A 336 -1.80 25.28 3.35
CA VAL A 336 -2.12 26.01 4.58
C VAL A 336 -2.32 25.03 5.74
N THR A 337 -1.48 25.18 6.77
CA THR A 337 -1.52 24.32 7.96
C THR A 337 -2.73 24.64 8.84
N ASN A 338 -3.29 23.64 9.51
CA ASN A 338 -4.46 23.78 10.37
C ASN A 338 -4.26 23.13 11.74
N ASP A 339 -4.88 23.72 12.77
CA ASP A 339 -4.89 23.17 14.12
C ASP A 339 -6.26 22.54 14.39
N ILE A 340 -6.29 21.46 15.17
CA ILE A 340 -7.53 20.82 15.61
C ILE A 340 -7.36 20.28 17.02
N CYS A 341 -8.38 20.45 17.85
CA CYS A 341 -8.44 19.86 19.18
C CYS A 341 -9.85 19.32 19.42
N VAL A 342 -9.96 18.00 19.45
CA VAL A 342 -11.15 17.27 19.82
C VAL A 342 -11.01 16.80 21.26
N ALA A 343 -11.93 17.25 22.13
CA ALA A 343 -11.87 16.93 23.55
C ALA A 343 -12.84 15.80 23.94
N ALA A 344 -14.09 15.87 23.48
CA ALA A 344 -15.12 14.91 23.87
C ALA A 344 -16.19 14.64 22.80
N LYS A 345 -16.38 15.55 21.84
CA LYS A 345 -17.45 15.45 20.83
C LYS A 345 -16.88 15.21 19.43
N SER A 346 -17.69 14.61 18.57
CA SER A 346 -17.41 14.53 17.14
C SER A 346 -17.44 15.91 16.48
N ILE A 347 -16.91 16.06 15.27
CA ILE A 347 -16.72 17.36 14.61
C ILE A 347 -17.65 17.52 13.41
N LEU A 348 -18.37 18.64 13.36
CA LEU A 348 -19.15 19.07 12.20
C LEU A 348 -18.51 20.32 11.59
N ILE A 349 -18.18 20.25 10.31
CA ILE A 349 -17.48 21.30 9.56
C ILE A 349 -18.44 21.94 8.57
N THR A 350 -18.66 23.25 8.70
CA THR A 350 -19.47 24.05 7.77
C THR A 350 -18.60 24.99 6.95
N GLY A 351 -19.14 25.53 5.87
CA GLY A 351 -18.40 26.43 4.97
C GLY A 351 -18.82 26.26 3.52
N SER A 352 -18.51 27.23 2.68
CA SER A 352 -18.78 27.19 1.24
C SER A 352 -17.96 26.13 0.52
N ASN A 353 -18.32 25.83 -0.74
CA ASN A 353 -17.50 25.01 -1.62
C ASN A 353 -16.16 25.70 -1.86
N MET A 354 -15.11 24.90 -2.11
CA MET A 354 -13.74 25.39 -2.32
C MET A 354 -13.04 26.02 -1.10
N SER A 355 -13.72 26.15 0.04
CA SER A 355 -13.14 26.73 1.26
C SER A 355 -12.07 25.87 1.96
N GLY A 356 -11.99 24.57 1.62
CA GLY A 356 -10.96 23.65 2.14
C GLY A 356 -11.48 22.53 3.05
N LYS A 357 -12.80 22.41 3.26
CA LYS A 357 -13.43 21.36 4.11
C LYS A 357 -12.96 19.95 3.75
N THR A 358 -13.18 19.55 2.50
CA THR A 358 -12.80 18.24 1.98
C THR A 358 -11.30 17.99 2.11
N THR A 359 -10.48 18.97 1.75
CA THR A 359 -9.02 18.89 1.89
C THR A 359 -8.60 18.65 3.35
N PHE A 360 -9.20 19.35 4.31
CA PHE A 360 -8.92 19.16 5.73
C PHE A 360 -9.31 17.74 6.20
N LEU A 361 -10.49 17.26 5.82
CA LEU A 361 -10.94 15.90 6.14
C LEU A 361 -9.96 14.84 5.60
N ARG A 362 -9.55 14.96 4.34
CA ARG A 362 -8.55 14.07 3.72
C ARG A 362 -7.19 14.15 4.42
N THR A 363 -6.80 15.35 4.83
CA THR A 363 -5.56 15.59 5.58
C THR A 363 -5.57 14.87 6.92
N LEU A 364 -6.68 14.94 7.66
CA LEU A 364 -6.83 14.21 8.91
C LEU A 364 -6.82 12.69 8.66
N ALA A 365 -7.47 12.25 7.59
CA ALA A 365 -7.55 10.84 7.22
C ALA A 365 -6.18 10.22 6.97
N LEU A 366 -5.42 10.82 6.05
CA LEU A 366 -4.11 10.31 5.68
C LEU A 366 -3.14 10.33 6.87
N ASN A 367 -3.17 11.38 7.71
CA ASN A 367 -2.27 11.47 8.85
C ASN A 367 -2.59 10.43 9.93
N SER A 368 -3.87 10.11 10.12
CA SER A 368 -4.31 9.03 11.03
C SER A 368 -3.86 7.66 10.53
N ILE A 369 -3.92 7.42 9.21
CA ILE A 369 -3.41 6.19 8.59
C ILE A 369 -1.89 6.10 8.74
N LEU A 370 -1.15 7.17 8.45
CA LEU A 370 0.32 7.18 8.55
C LEU A 370 0.81 7.00 9.99
N ALA A 371 0.09 7.55 10.97
CA ALA A 371 0.39 7.33 12.38
C ALA A 371 0.43 5.83 12.73
N GLN A 372 -0.59 5.08 12.30
CA GLN A 372 -0.76 3.65 12.57
C GLN A 372 -0.10 2.70 11.57
N THR A 373 0.72 3.21 10.66
CA THR A 373 1.42 2.39 9.64
C THR A 373 2.92 2.62 9.67
N ILE A 374 3.36 3.88 9.65
CA ILE A 374 4.78 4.26 9.57
C ILE A 374 5.23 5.17 10.73
N TYR A 375 4.39 5.31 11.76
CA TYR A 375 4.68 6.12 12.95
C TYR A 375 5.14 7.56 12.61
N THR A 376 4.59 8.16 11.56
CA THR A 376 5.03 9.47 11.07
C THR A 376 3.82 10.25 10.55
N CYS A 377 3.71 11.53 10.91
CA CYS A 377 2.64 12.41 10.46
C CYS A 377 3.20 13.72 9.91
N PHE A 378 2.47 14.36 8.99
CA PHE A 378 2.75 15.68 8.42
C PHE A 378 2.06 16.77 9.25
N ALA A 379 2.68 17.09 10.39
CA ALA A 379 2.22 18.07 11.36
C ALA A 379 3.39 18.51 12.26
N ALA A 380 3.18 19.54 13.09
CA ALA A 380 4.10 19.86 14.18
C ALA A 380 3.93 18.91 15.38
N THR A 381 2.69 18.53 15.68
CA THR A 381 2.35 17.52 16.69
C THR A 381 1.09 16.77 16.26
N PHE A 382 1.00 15.46 16.51
CA PHE A 382 -0.19 14.67 16.22
C PHE A 382 -0.50 13.67 17.34
N ASN A 383 -1.62 13.84 18.03
CA ASN A 383 -2.05 12.97 19.13
C ASN A 383 -3.38 12.34 18.77
N THR A 384 -3.45 11.01 18.82
CA THR A 384 -4.64 10.26 18.39
C THR A 384 -4.74 8.95 19.17
N PRO A 385 -5.93 8.41 19.47
CA PRO A 385 -6.07 7.02 19.84
C PRO A 385 -5.79 6.11 18.63
N LEU A 386 -5.70 4.81 18.90
CA LEU A 386 -5.68 3.78 17.86
C LEU A 386 -7.10 3.56 17.33
N LEU A 387 -7.27 3.70 16.03
CA LEU A 387 -8.56 3.82 15.36
C LEU A 387 -8.61 2.96 14.10
N LYS A 388 -9.80 2.46 13.76
CA LYS A 388 -10.11 2.05 12.38
C LYS A 388 -10.67 3.23 11.61
N LEU A 389 -10.06 3.55 10.47
CA LEU A 389 -10.48 4.68 9.65
C LEU A 389 -11.41 4.23 8.54
N HIS A 390 -12.56 4.90 8.44
CA HIS A 390 -13.50 4.71 7.35
C HIS A 390 -13.84 6.08 6.77
N SER A 391 -13.83 6.21 5.44
CA SER A 391 -14.22 7.44 4.78
C SER A 391 -15.26 7.24 3.70
N SER A 392 -16.02 8.31 3.47
CA SER A 392 -16.94 8.48 2.34
C SER A 392 -16.87 9.94 1.94
N VAL A 393 -15.90 10.27 1.07
CA VAL A 393 -15.64 11.64 0.59
C VAL A 393 -15.96 11.77 -0.90
N ARG A 394 -15.49 10.83 -1.72
CA ARG A 394 -15.78 10.75 -3.15
C ARG A 394 -16.66 9.54 -3.45
N ILE A 395 -17.93 9.75 -3.75
CA ILE A 395 -18.75 8.68 -4.33
C ILE A 395 -18.70 8.91 -5.83
N ASP A 396 -17.93 8.07 -6.53
CA ASP A 396 -17.82 8.14 -7.98
C ASP A 396 -19.06 7.49 -8.62
N ASP A 397 -19.63 8.13 -9.64
CA ASP A 397 -20.77 7.57 -10.36
C ASP A 397 -20.35 6.29 -11.10
N ASN A 398 -20.90 5.14 -10.71
CA ASN A 398 -20.81 3.95 -11.53
C ASN A 398 -21.97 3.88 -12.54
N LEU A 399 -21.94 4.77 -13.54
CA LEU A 399 -22.95 4.87 -14.61
C LEU A 399 -23.19 3.53 -15.34
N LEU A 400 -22.19 2.65 -15.35
CA LEU A 400 -22.23 1.35 -16.04
C LEU A 400 -23.06 0.30 -15.29
N ASP A 401 -23.20 0.41 -13.96
CA ASP A 401 -23.89 -0.58 -13.11
C ASP A 401 -25.38 -0.25 -12.90
N GLY A 402 -25.88 0.86 -13.44
CA GLY A 402 -27.30 1.26 -13.33
C GLY A 402 -27.79 1.52 -11.90
N LYS A 403 -26.89 1.63 -10.92
CA LYS A 403 -27.21 1.98 -9.53
C LYS A 403 -27.28 3.49 -9.40
N SER A 404 -28.29 4.00 -8.69
CA SER A 404 -28.36 5.43 -8.38
C SER A 404 -27.30 5.80 -7.35
N TYR A 405 -26.75 7.00 -7.46
CA TYR A 405 -25.80 7.61 -6.50
C TYR A 405 -26.24 7.40 -5.03
N TYR A 406 -27.54 7.61 -4.76
CA TYR A 406 -28.12 7.44 -3.44
C TYR A 406 -28.03 5.99 -2.91
N PHE A 407 -28.22 4.99 -3.76
CA PHE A 407 -28.18 3.59 -3.32
C PHE A 407 -26.76 3.15 -2.93
N GLU A 408 -25.74 3.62 -3.66
CA GLU A 408 -24.34 3.37 -3.31
C GLU A 408 -23.99 4.02 -1.98
N GLU A 409 -24.43 5.26 -1.77
CA GLU A 409 -24.26 5.97 -0.50
C GLU A 409 -24.94 5.26 0.68
N VAL A 410 -26.18 4.78 0.50
CA VAL A 410 -26.87 3.96 1.52
C VAL A 410 -26.09 2.68 1.83
N THR A 411 -25.51 2.03 0.80
CA THR A 411 -24.70 0.81 0.99
C THR A 411 -23.44 1.08 1.80
N VAL A 412 -22.76 2.20 1.51
CA VAL A 412 -21.59 2.65 2.29
C VAL A 412 -21.99 2.91 3.74
N MET A 413 -23.06 3.67 3.98
CA MET A 413 -23.53 3.98 5.34
C MET A 413 -23.93 2.72 6.12
N ALA A 414 -24.57 1.74 5.46
CA ALA A 414 -24.90 0.45 6.08
C ALA A 414 -23.64 -0.31 6.52
N ALA A 415 -22.55 -0.27 5.73
CA ALA A 415 -21.28 -0.84 6.12
C ALA A 415 -20.68 -0.13 7.35
N LEU A 416 -20.70 1.22 7.39
CA LEU A 416 -20.21 1.99 8.53
C LEU A 416 -20.97 1.68 9.83
N ILE A 417 -22.29 1.52 9.74
CA ILE A 417 -23.15 1.15 10.88
C ILE A 417 -22.75 -0.21 11.48
N ASN A 418 -22.27 -1.15 10.67
CA ASN A 418 -21.80 -2.45 11.15
C ASN A 418 -20.47 -2.35 11.90
N GLU A 419 -19.62 -1.38 11.57
CA GLU A 419 -18.35 -1.12 12.27
C GLU A 419 -18.57 -0.52 13.67
N VAL A 420 -19.64 0.26 13.86
CA VAL A 420 -20.02 0.80 15.19
C VAL A 420 -20.30 -0.31 16.21
N LYS A 421 -20.74 -1.49 15.75
CA LYS A 421 -21.06 -2.63 16.61
C LYS A 421 -19.83 -3.43 17.04
N GLN A 422 -18.66 -3.15 16.45
CA GLN A 422 -17.42 -3.84 16.77
C GLN A 422 -16.76 -3.25 18.03
N ASP A 423 -15.96 -4.04 18.73
CA ASP A 423 -15.26 -3.63 19.96
C ASP A 423 -13.95 -2.88 19.66
N TYR A 424 -14.02 -1.90 18.76
CA TYR A 424 -12.90 -1.04 18.38
C TYR A 424 -13.36 0.39 18.21
N GLN A 425 -12.46 1.33 18.48
CA GLN A 425 -12.72 2.74 18.24
C GLN A 425 -12.58 3.05 16.74
N ASN A 426 -13.58 3.73 16.16
CA ASN A 426 -13.58 4.09 14.75
C ASN A 426 -13.44 5.61 14.56
N LEU A 427 -12.81 5.99 13.46
CA LEU A 427 -12.81 7.35 12.91
C LEU A 427 -13.55 7.33 11.57
N PHE A 428 -14.72 7.96 11.55
CA PHE A 428 -15.54 8.13 10.36
C PHE A 428 -15.31 9.53 9.77
N ILE A 429 -14.93 9.59 8.49
CA ILE A 429 -14.70 10.84 7.77
C ILE A 429 -15.68 10.92 6.60
N LEU A 430 -16.62 11.85 6.68
CA LEU A 430 -17.75 11.93 5.77
C LEU A 430 -17.82 13.31 5.13
N ASP A 431 -18.03 13.39 3.82
CA ASP A 431 -18.21 14.66 3.14
C ASP A 431 -19.61 14.75 2.54
N GLU A 432 -20.45 15.63 3.09
CA GLU A 432 -21.78 15.95 2.56
C GLU A 432 -22.67 14.71 2.35
N VAL A 433 -23.16 14.14 3.44
CA VAL A 433 -23.98 12.91 3.43
C VAL A 433 -25.36 13.14 2.77
N PHE A 434 -25.78 12.19 1.94
CA PHE A 434 -27.06 12.07 1.24
C PHE A 434 -27.38 13.15 0.21
N LYS A 435 -26.40 13.56 -0.63
CA LYS A 435 -26.58 14.67 -1.60
C LYS A 435 -27.76 14.49 -2.57
N GLY A 436 -28.13 13.25 -2.90
CA GLY A 436 -29.07 12.92 -3.99
C GLY A 436 -30.56 12.82 -3.62
N THR A 437 -31.01 13.25 -2.43
CA THR A 437 -32.42 13.12 -2.00
C THR A 437 -33.06 14.44 -1.57
N ASN A 438 -34.36 14.42 -1.25
CA ASN A 438 -35.11 15.57 -0.76
C ASN A 438 -34.45 16.16 0.51
N THR A 439 -34.30 17.48 0.58
CA THR A 439 -33.63 18.21 1.65
C THR A 439 -34.12 17.82 3.06
N ILE A 440 -35.43 17.65 3.28
CA ILE A 440 -35.96 17.31 4.62
C ILE A 440 -35.56 15.88 5.01
N GLU A 441 -35.77 14.93 4.12
CA GLU A 441 -35.41 13.52 4.34
C GLU A 441 -33.89 13.35 4.48
N ARG A 442 -33.11 14.12 3.71
CA ARG A 442 -31.66 14.19 3.80
C ARG A 442 -31.22 14.59 5.20
N ILE A 443 -31.68 15.74 5.69
CA ILE A 443 -31.29 16.29 7.01
C ILE A 443 -31.71 15.32 8.12
N ALA A 444 -32.94 14.80 8.07
CA ALA A 444 -33.44 13.87 9.08
C ALA A 444 -32.63 12.56 9.11
N SER A 445 -32.35 11.98 7.94
CA SER A 445 -31.58 10.74 7.82
C SER A 445 -30.11 10.94 8.21
N ALA A 446 -29.48 12.02 7.75
CA ALA A 446 -28.12 12.40 8.10
C ALA A 446 -27.98 12.58 9.62
N LYS A 447 -28.89 13.33 10.26
CA LYS A 447 -28.91 13.49 11.71
C LYS A 447 -28.96 12.14 12.42
N ALA A 448 -29.90 11.28 12.04
CA ALA A 448 -30.10 9.98 12.68
C ALA A 448 -28.86 9.08 12.57
N ILE A 449 -28.26 9.01 11.37
CA ILE A 449 -27.07 8.20 11.10
C ILE A 449 -25.85 8.77 11.81
N LEU A 450 -25.61 10.08 11.74
CA LEU A 450 -24.49 10.73 12.41
C LEU A 450 -24.56 10.57 13.94
N SER A 451 -25.77 10.64 14.52
CA SER A 451 -25.98 10.36 15.95
C SER A 451 -25.63 8.90 16.29
N PHE A 452 -25.96 7.96 15.39
CA PHE A 452 -25.68 6.55 15.56
C PHE A 452 -24.17 6.24 15.45
N LEU A 453 -23.49 6.80 14.45
CA LEU A 453 -22.04 6.65 14.27
C LEU A 453 -21.26 7.24 15.46
N ASN A 454 -21.76 8.31 16.07
CA ASN A 454 -21.19 8.98 17.24
C ASN A 454 -21.36 8.21 18.56
N LYS A 455 -21.92 7.00 18.56
CA LYS A 455 -22.01 6.16 19.78
C LYS A 455 -20.64 5.65 20.23
N ASN A 456 -20.56 5.17 21.47
CA ASN A 456 -19.34 4.66 22.10
C ASN A 456 -18.22 5.72 22.06
N ASN A 457 -16.97 5.30 21.86
CA ASN A 457 -15.82 6.20 21.70
C ASN A 457 -15.56 6.58 20.23
N ASN A 458 -16.46 6.27 19.29
CA ASN A 458 -16.25 6.60 17.89
C ASN A 458 -16.16 8.11 17.66
N MET A 459 -15.32 8.49 16.71
CA MET A 459 -15.13 9.87 16.29
C MET A 459 -15.69 10.02 14.88
N VAL A 460 -16.55 11.01 14.69
CA VAL A 460 -17.15 11.32 13.38
C VAL A 460 -16.73 12.72 13.00
N PHE A 461 -16.10 12.87 11.84
CA PHE A 461 -15.77 14.15 11.25
C PHE A 461 -16.57 14.26 9.97
N VAL A 462 -17.47 15.23 9.93
CA VAL A 462 -18.39 15.39 8.81
C VAL A 462 -18.40 16.83 8.32
N SER A 463 -18.31 17.04 7.01
CA SER A 463 -18.63 18.32 6.39
C SER A 463 -20.08 18.37 5.92
N THR A 464 -20.70 19.54 6.06
CA THR A 464 -22.05 19.80 5.54
C THR A 464 -22.23 21.25 5.12
N HIS A 465 -23.20 21.46 4.23
CA HIS A 465 -23.75 22.78 3.89
C HIS A 465 -25.06 23.08 4.61
N ASP A 466 -25.66 22.07 5.25
CA ASP A 466 -26.96 22.18 5.89
C ASP A 466 -26.81 22.85 7.27
N VAL A 467 -27.28 24.09 7.37
CA VAL A 467 -27.26 24.86 8.62
C VAL A 467 -28.23 24.25 9.63
N GLU A 468 -29.35 23.71 9.16
CA GLU A 468 -30.36 23.00 9.95
C GLU A 468 -29.75 21.77 10.62
N LEU A 469 -28.94 20.99 9.89
CA LEU A 469 -28.23 19.83 10.45
C LEU A 469 -27.27 20.25 11.56
N SER A 470 -26.61 21.40 11.40
CA SER A 470 -25.72 21.96 12.41
C SER A 470 -26.46 22.33 13.71
N ALA A 471 -27.67 22.89 13.59
CA ALA A 471 -28.52 23.17 14.74
C ALA A 471 -28.96 21.87 15.45
N LEU A 472 -29.39 20.86 14.69
CA LEU A 472 -29.86 19.58 15.24
C LEU A 472 -28.75 18.77 15.95
N LEU A 473 -27.49 18.92 15.53
CA LEU A 473 -26.35 18.19 16.09
C LEU A 473 -25.52 19.00 17.11
N ALA A 474 -25.88 20.24 17.42
CA ALA A 474 -25.10 21.14 18.28
C ALA A 474 -24.79 20.57 19.69
N ASN A 475 -25.64 19.69 20.21
CA ASN A 475 -25.43 19.05 21.51
C ASN A 475 -24.48 17.84 21.41
N GLU A 476 -24.38 17.21 20.25
CA GLU A 476 -23.63 15.96 20.01
C GLU A 476 -22.26 16.19 19.35
N TYR A 477 -22.12 17.31 18.63
CA TYR A 477 -20.96 17.68 17.83
C TYR A 477 -20.40 19.05 18.22
N GLU A 478 -19.09 19.21 18.12
CA GLU A 478 -18.42 20.51 18.12
C GLU A 478 -18.43 21.09 16.70
N LEU A 479 -18.83 22.36 16.59
CA LEU A 479 -18.95 23.05 15.31
C LEU A 479 -17.63 23.73 14.96
N TYR A 480 -17.19 23.50 13.73
CA TYR A 480 -16.09 24.21 13.10
C TYR A 480 -16.55 24.74 11.74
N HIS A 481 -15.83 25.72 11.22
CA HIS A 481 -16.11 26.25 9.90
C HIS A 481 -14.86 26.72 9.16
N PHE A 482 -14.97 26.72 7.84
CA PHE A 482 -14.13 27.53 6.97
C PHE A 482 -14.94 28.73 6.49
N ALA A 483 -14.30 29.89 6.41
CA ALA A 483 -14.93 31.12 5.96
C ALA A 483 -14.18 31.71 4.78
N GLU A 484 -14.92 32.32 3.87
CA GLU A 484 -14.36 33.22 2.86
C GLU A 484 -14.14 34.62 3.44
N ALA A 485 -13.10 35.29 2.94
CA ALA A 485 -12.82 36.69 3.20
C ALA A 485 -12.96 37.47 1.89
N ILE A 486 -13.42 38.72 2.00
CA ILE A 486 -13.43 39.67 0.89
C ILE A 486 -12.41 40.75 1.23
N GLU A 487 -11.32 40.77 0.48
CA GLU A 487 -10.27 41.78 0.59
C GLU A 487 -10.09 42.44 -0.79
N ASN A 488 -10.01 43.77 -0.84
CA ASN A 488 -9.82 44.55 -2.07
C ASN A 488 -10.80 44.21 -3.22
N SER A 489 -12.07 43.97 -2.89
CA SER A 489 -13.08 43.52 -3.87
C SER A 489 -12.71 42.22 -4.60
N GLN A 490 -11.84 41.40 -4.00
CA GLN A 490 -11.52 40.06 -4.45
C GLN A 490 -11.93 39.04 -3.39
N PHE A 491 -12.41 37.91 -3.88
CA PHE A 491 -12.86 36.80 -3.06
C PHE A 491 -11.67 35.89 -2.76
N HIS A 492 -11.38 35.67 -1.47
CA HIS A 492 -10.23 34.89 -1.03
C HIS A 492 -10.63 33.87 0.04
N PHE A 493 -10.02 32.67 -0.03
CA PHE A 493 -10.14 31.65 1.00
C PHE A 493 -8.84 31.58 1.80
N ASP A 494 -8.91 31.86 3.10
CA ASP A 494 -7.73 31.73 3.97
C ASP A 494 -7.38 30.27 4.28
N HIS A 495 -8.27 29.32 3.94
CA HIS A 495 -8.14 27.89 4.19
C HIS A 495 -7.81 27.55 5.66
N LYS A 496 -8.30 28.37 6.60
CA LYS A 496 -8.14 28.16 8.04
C LYS A 496 -9.43 27.62 8.68
N LEU A 497 -9.28 26.50 9.39
CA LEU A 497 -10.30 25.93 10.23
C LEU A 497 -10.50 26.83 11.47
N LYS A 498 -11.75 27.25 11.71
CA LYS A 498 -12.13 28.14 12.81
C LYS A 498 -13.17 27.45 13.69
N ALA A 499 -13.07 27.62 15.00
CA ALA A 499 -14.05 27.08 15.94
C ALA A 499 -15.37 27.88 15.92
N GLY A 500 -16.47 27.18 16.15
CA GLY A 500 -17.82 27.72 16.18
C GLY A 500 -18.57 27.60 14.84
N PRO A 501 -19.87 27.97 14.82
CA PRO A 501 -20.69 27.93 13.62
C PRO A 501 -20.27 29.00 12.61
N LEU A 502 -20.51 28.73 11.33
CA LEU A 502 -20.39 29.73 10.27
C LEU A 502 -21.40 30.87 10.51
N LYS A 503 -20.94 32.12 10.55
CA LYS A 503 -21.79 33.29 10.86
C LYS A 503 -22.45 33.90 9.62
N THR A 504 -21.78 33.85 8.47
CA THR A 504 -22.23 34.51 7.23
C THR A 504 -21.77 33.70 6.02
N SER A 505 -22.63 33.52 5.02
CA SER A 505 -22.24 33.08 3.68
C SER A 505 -22.28 34.26 2.73
N ASN A 506 -21.28 34.38 1.86
CA ASN A 506 -21.13 35.49 0.93
C ASN A 506 -21.49 35.10 -0.51
N ALA A 507 -22.24 34.02 -0.72
CA ALA A 507 -22.56 33.52 -2.06
C ALA A 507 -23.25 34.56 -2.96
N ILE A 508 -24.22 35.32 -2.43
CA ILE A 508 -24.88 36.40 -3.19
C ILE A 508 -23.91 37.55 -3.47
N ARG A 509 -22.99 37.82 -2.54
CA ARG A 509 -21.95 38.84 -2.70
C ARG A 509 -20.92 38.48 -3.78
N ILE A 510 -20.78 37.20 -4.12
CA ILE A 510 -20.02 36.78 -5.30
C ILE A 510 -20.70 37.30 -6.57
N LEU A 511 -22.04 37.22 -6.68
CA LEU A 511 -22.76 37.75 -7.85
C LEU A 511 -22.52 39.26 -8.01
N GLU A 512 -22.47 40.01 -6.91
CA GLU A 512 -22.09 41.43 -6.90
C GLU A 512 -20.68 41.66 -7.46
N LEU A 513 -19.69 40.87 -7.01
CA LEU A 513 -18.30 40.99 -7.47
C LEU A 513 -18.12 40.68 -8.97
N TYR A 514 -18.98 39.82 -9.53
CA TYR A 514 -18.99 39.48 -10.96
C TYR A 514 -19.89 40.40 -11.80
N ASN A 515 -20.37 41.52 -11.23
CA ASN A 515 -21.20 42.53 -11.90
C ASN A 515 -22.48 41.95 -12.53
N PHE A 516 -23.14 41.02 -11.83
CA PHE A 516 -24.48 40.60 -12.22
C PHE A 516 -25.46 41.78 -12.15
N PRO A 517 -26.51 41.81 -12.97
CA PRO A 517 -27.54 42.86 -12.92
C PRO A 517 -28.11 43.04 -11.50
N ALA A 518 -28.27 44.30 -11.07
CA ALA A 518 -28.74 44.64 -9.72
C ALA A 518 -30.10 44.00 -9.38
N GLU A 519 -30.99 43.89 -10.37
CA GLU A 519 -32.30 43.24 -10.25
C GLU A 519 -32.19 41.78 -9.76
N ILE A 520 -31.23 41.01 -10.29
CA ILE A 520 -31.00 39.60 -9.89
C ILE A 520 -30.49 39.54 -8.44
N ILE A 521 -29.59 40.46 -8.08
CA ILE A 521 -28.96 40.49 -6.76
C ILE A 521 -30.00 40.86 -5.70
N GLU A 522 -30.79 41.91 -5.94
CA GLU A 522 -31.84 42.37 -5.03
C GLU A 522 -32.93 41.29 -4.82
N GLU A 523 -33.35 40.64 -5.91
CA GLU A 523 -34.29 39.52 -5.83
C GLU A 523 -33.71 38.36 -5.00
N ALA A 524 -32.47 37.94 -5.28
CA ALA A 524 -31.81 36.86 -4.54
C ALA A 524 -31.66 37.19 -3.05
N GLN A 525 -31.31 38.43 -2.70
CA GLN A 525 -31.22 38.87 -1.30
C GLN A 525 -32.59 38.87 -0.61
N SER A 526 -33.64 39.32 -1.31
CA SER A 526 -35.01 39.32 -0.80
C SER A 526 -35.51 37.90 -0.50
N ILE A 527 -35.33 36.98 -1.45
CA ILE A 527 -35.70 35.57 -1.30
C ILE A 527 -34.89 34.89 -0.19
N SER A 528 -33.58 35.15 -0.11
CA SER A 528 -32.74 34.59 0.94
C SER A 528 -33.20 35.01 2.34
N LYS A 529 -33.55 36.31 2.52
CA LYS A 529 -34.10 36.81 3.79
C LYS A 529 -35.42 36.16 4.14
N SER A 530 -36.35 36.02 3.19
CA SER A 530 -37.66 35.40 3.45
C SER A 530 -37.52 33.93 3.86
N LEU A 531 -36.71 33.15 3.15
CA LEU A 531 -36.44 31.74 3.49
C LEU A 531 -35.77 31.58 4.86
N SER A 532 -34.84 32.48 5.22
CA SER A 532 -34.17 32.44 6.54
C SER A 532 -35.13 32.68 7.71
N MET A 533 -36.18 33.49 7.51
CA MET A 533 -37.21 33.72 8.52
C MET A 533 -38.13 32.50 8.69
N VAL A 534 -38.46 31.83 7.58
CA VAL A 534 -39.26 30.59 7.60
C VAL A 534 -38.53 29.47 8.33
N ASN A 535 -37.23 29.25 8.05
CA ASN A 535 -36.47 28.17 8.71
C ASN A 535 -36.31 28.40 10.22
N LYS A 536 -36.24 29.66 10.68
CA LYS A 536 -36.22 30.00 12.12
C LYS A 536 -37.53 29.75 12.85
N GLN A 537 -38.66 29.61 12.14
CA GLN A 537 -39.96 29.30 12.74
C GLN A 537 -40.24 27.79 12.78
N ILE A 538 -39.53 27.00 11.96
CA ILE A 538 -39.71 25.54 11.82
C ILE A 538 -38.77 24.76 12.74
N LEU A 539 -37.58 25.29 13.03
CA LEU A 539 -36.62 24.80 14.03
C LEU A 539 -36.93 25.36 15.42
#